data_AF-A0A955TBE2-F1
#
_entry.id   AF-A0A955TBE2-F1
#
_cell.length_a   1.000
_cell.length_b   1.000
_cell.length_c   1.000
_cell.angle_alpha   90.00
_cell.angle_beta   90.00
_cell.angle_gamma   90.00
#
_symmetry.space_group_name_H-M   'P 1'
#
loop_
_entity.id
_entity.type
_entity.pdbx_description
1 polymer ?
#
loop_
_entity_poly.entity_id
_entity_poly.type
_entity_poly.pdbx_seq_one_letter_code
_entity_poly.pdbx_strand_id
1 'polypeptide(L)'
;DSSDVWANREVFRINDEGETEVVAGVPPDYFSETGQLWGNPIYDWNHLRETGYGWWIERIRLALRLCDIVRLDHFLGFDAYWEVPAEEETAMNGRWVQGPAEMFFDTMRWVFGEDLPLIAENLGVVTEKAEALRRKYDLPGMAVFQFGFGEDEESSAFPPHKFEQNLVAYTGTHDNDTILSWWNSLPEDTGPKPYMEKYFYLGVEPFNWFAIRTLMASVADLTVFPLQDILGLGAEGRLNTPGKGQGNWTWRMKDSDLTDELASKLKELTEIYGRAPRVVDLSDSEK
;
A
#
# COMPACT_ATOMS: atom_id res chain seq x y z
N ASP A 1 -20.13 2.01 -12.42
CA ASP A 1 -20.27 2.25 -13.87
C ASP A 1 -18.92 2.02 -14.54
N SER A 2 -18.73 0.85 -15.15
CA SER A 2 -17.50 0.50 -15.87
C SER A 2 -17.78 -0.54 -16.94
N SER A 3 -16.94 -0.56 -17.98
CA SER A 3 -16.99 -1.59 -19.02
C SER A 3 -16.75 -3.00 -18.45
N ASP A 4 -15.93 -3.12 -17.40
CA ASP A 4 -15.63 -4.40 -16.75
C ASP A 4 -16.89 -5.05 -16.21
N VAL A 5 -17.73 -4.28 -15.51
CA VAL A 5 -18.99 -4.77 -14.93
C VAL A 5 -20.04 -4.96 -16.03
N TRP A 6 -20.14 -4.02 -16.99
CA TRP A 6 -21.12 -4.11 -18.07
C TRP A 6 -20.93 -5.36 -18.94
N ALA A 7 -19.69 -5.70 -19.28
CA ALA A 7 -19.36 -6.79 -20.18
C ALA A 7 -19.20 -8.16 -19.51
N ASN A 8 -19.03 -8.22 -18.18
CA ASN A 8 -18.74 -9.46 -17.44
C ASN A 8 -19.61 -9.53 -16.18
N ARG A 9 -20.93 -9.47 -16.36
CA ARG A 9 -21.88 -9.33 -15.23
C ARG A 9 -21.77 -10.47 -14.22
N GLU A 10 -21.55 -11.68 -14.72
CA GLU A 10 -21.37 -12.92 -13.96
C GLU A 10 -20.15 -12.92 -13.02
N VAL A 11 -19.18 -12.03 -13.25
CA VAL A 11 -18.00 -11.87 -12.37
C VAL A 11 -18.37 -11.14 -11.08
N PHE A 12 -19.50 -10.44 -11.04
CA PHE A 12 -19.92 -9.58 -9.93
C PHE A 12 -21.27 -10.03 -9.37
N ARG A 13 -21.51 -9.73 -8.09
CA ARG A 13 -22.79 -9.94 -7.41
C ARG A 13 -23.78 -8.84 -7.80
N ILE A 14 -24.29 -8.94 -9.03
CA ILE A 14 -25.31 -8.04 -9.58
C ILE A 14 -26.50 -8.84 -10.07
N ASN A 15 -27.70 -8.27 -9.94
CA ASN A 15 -28.93 -8.89 -10.42
C ASN A 15 -29.12 -8.69 -11.95
N ASP A 16 -30.16 -9.29 -12.52
CA ASP A 16 -30.47 -9.20 -13.96
C ASP A 16 -30.69 -7.75 -14.45
N GLU A 17 -31.16 -6.88 -13.56
CA GLU A 17 -31.40 -5.46 -13.78
C GLU A 17 -30.11 -4.63 -13.74
N GLY A 18 -29.00 -5.23 -13.29
CA GLY A 18 -27.68 -4.60 -13.19
C GLY A 18 -27.44 -3.86 -11.87
N GLU A 19 -28.26 -4.14 -10.85
CA GLU A 19 -28.19 -3.55 -9.52
C GLU A 19 -27.41 -4.45 -8.55
N THR A 20 -26.73 -3.84 -7.58
CA THR A 20 -26.01 -4.53 -6.51
C THR A 20 -26.87 -4.62 -5.27
N GLU A 21 -27.06 -5.81 -4.70
CA GLU A 21 -27.69 -5.96 -3.37
C GLU A 21 -26.72 -5.59 -2.23
N VAL A 22 -25.42 -5.76 -2.47
CA VAL A 22 -24.35 -5.43 -1.54
C VAL A 22 -23.20 -4.76 -2.27
N VAL A 23 -22.51 -3.87 -1.56
CA VAL A 23 -21.38 -3.09 -2.07
C VAL A 23 -20.17 -3.24 -1.16
N ALA A 24 -19.00 -2.96 -1.73
CA ALA A 24 -17.74 -2.98 -1.01
C ALA A 24 -17.60 -1.76 -0.08
N GLY A 25 -16.91 -1.99 1.03
CA GLY A 25 -16.45 -0.96 1.94
C GLY A 25 -15.47 -1.53 2.94
N VAL A 26 -15.22 -0.78 4.01
CA VAL A 26 -14.50 -1.24 5.21
C VAL A 26 -15.25 -0.78 6.45
N PRO A 27 -15.23 -1.56 7.55
CA PRO A 27 -15.86 -1.17 8.80
C PRO A 27 -15.20 0.09 9.38
N PRO A 28 -15.79 0.72 10.42
CA PRO A 28 -15.13 1.76 11.19
C PRO A 28 -13.71 1.37 11.62
N ASP A 29 -12.78 2.29 11.43
CA ASP A 29 -11.37 2.17 11.78
C ASP A 29 -10.85 3.50 12.34
N TYR A 30 -9.54 3.58 12.62
CA TYR A 30 -8.94 4.79 13.16
C TYR A 30 -8.95 5.99 12.20
N PHE A 31 -9.16 5.77 10.90
CA PHE A 31 -9.30 6.84 9.91
C PHE A 31 -10.74 7.33 9.77
N SER A 32 -11.73 6.47 10.04
CA SER A 32 -13.15 6.79 9.84
C SER A 32 -14.05 6.15 10.90
N GLU A 33 -14.70 7.00 11.70
CA GLU A 33 -15.69 6.59 12.70
C GLU A 33 -16.89 5.83 12.11
N THR A 34 -17.21 6.04 10.83
CA THR A 34 -18.34 5.40 10.13
C THR A 34 -17.88 4.35 9.11
N GLY A 35 -16.59 4.03 9.09
CA GLY A 35 -15.98 3.23 8.03
C GLY A 35 -15.99 3.95 6.68
N GLN A 36 -15.70 3.24 5.61
CA GLN A 36 -15.70 3.81 4.27
C GLN A 36 -16.60 2.98 3.36
N LEU A 37 -17.65 3.62 2.82
CA LEU A 37 -18.53 3.01 1.85
C LEU A 37 -18.02 3.35 0.44
N TRP A 38 -17.38 2.37 -0.23
CA TRP A 38 -16.77 2.60 -1.53
C TRP A 38 -17.77 2.48 -2.69
N GLY A 39 -18.82 1.68 -2.50
CA GLY A 39 -19.90 1.53 -3.49
C GLY A 39 -19.56 0.66 -4.69
N ASN A 40 -18.39 0.01 -4.70
CA ASN A 40 -18.04 -0.93 -5.77
C ASN A 40 -18.89 -2.20 -5.68
N PRO A 41 -19.26 -2.82 -6.81
CA PRO A 41 -19.85 -4.15 -6.79
C PRO A 41 -18.85 -5.17 -6.25
N ILE A 42 -19.35 -6.16 -5.52
CA ILE A 42 -18.54 -7.26 -4.98
C ILE A 42 -18.39 -8.36 -6.02
N TYR A 43 -17.24 -9.02 -6.07
CA TYR A 43 -17.05 -10.18 -6.92
C TYR A 43 -17.94 -11.36 -6.53
N ASP A 44 -18.45 -12.10 -7.51
CA ASP A 44 -18.93 -13.46 -7.29
C ASP A 44 -17.71 -14.41 -7.26
N TRP A 45 -17.14 -14.58 -6.07
CA TRP A 45 -15.98 -15.46 -5.88
C TRP A 45 -16.28 -16.94 -6.14
N ASN A 46 -17.55 -17.37 -6.11
CA ASN A 46 -17.92 -18.74 -6.48
C ASN A 46 -17.87 -18.89 -7.99
N HIS A 47 -18.47 -17.96 -8.74
CA HIS A 47 -18.38 -17.95 -10.19
C HIS A 47 -16.92 -17.86 -10.68
N LEU A 48 -16.13 -16.96 -10.09
CA LEU A 48 -14.70 -16.83 -10.41
C LEU A 48 -13.95 -18.13 -10.14
N ARG A 49 -14.25 -18.82 -9.03
CA ARG A 49 -13.67 -20.13 -8.72
C ARG A 49 -14.05 -21.20 -9.75
N GLU A 50 -15.33 -21.29 -10.10
CA GLU A 50 -15.84 -22.26 -11.08
C GLU A 50 -15.25 -22.07 -12.48
N THR A 51 -14.93 -20.82 -12.82
CA THR A 51 -14.31 -20.43 -14.09
C THR A 51 -12.77 -20.38 -14.03
N GLY A 52 -12.17 -20.91 -12.96
CA GLY A 52 -10.71 -21.00 -12.82
C GLY A 52 -10.00 -19.65 -12.70
N TYR A 53 -10.69 -18.65 -12.17
CA TYR A 53 -10.23 -17.26 -11.98
C TYR A 53 -9.80 -16.56 -13.28
N GLY A 54 -10.32 -17.00 -14.43
CA GLY A 54 -9.92 -16.51 -15.75
C GLY A 54 -9.92 -14.99 -15.90
N TRP A 55 -10.95 -14.32 -15.37
CA TRP A 55 -11.05 -12.85 -15.41
C TRP A 55 -9.89 -12.17 -14.65
N TRP A 56 -9.54 -12.67 -13.47
CA TRP A 56 -8.43 -12.13 -12.68
C TRP A 56 -7.07 -12.43 -13.31
N ILE A 57 -6.91 -13.61 -13.91
CA ILE A 57 -5.70 -13.96 -14.66
C ILE A 57 -5.48 -12.95 -15.79
N GLU A 58 -6.50 -12.64 -16.58
CA GLU A 58 -6.38 -11.65 -17.67
C GLU A 58 -6.13 -10.23 -17.14
N ARG A 59 -6.75 -9.86 -16.02
CA ARG A 59 -6.50 -8.58 -15.36
C ARG A 59 -5.04 -8.42 -14.94
N ILE A 60 -4.45 -9.43 -14.31
CA ILE A 60 -3.04 -9.42 -13.90
C ILE A 60 -2.12 -9.45 -15.14
N ARG A 61 -2.43 -10.28 -16.14
CA ARG A 61 -1.67 -10.30 -17.41
C ARG A 61 -1.62 -8.94 -18.07
N LEU A 62 -2.74 -8.20 -18.10
CA LEU A 62 -2.79 -6.87 -18.68
C LEU A 62 -1.96 -5.88 -17.88
N ALA A 63 -2.04 -5.90 -16.54
CA ALA A 63 -1.23 -5.04 -15.69
C ALA A 63 0.28 -5.30 -15.88
N LEU A 64 0.67 -6.57 -16.02
CA LEU A 64 2.06 -6.97 -16.27
C LEU A 64 2.59 -6.63 -17.67
N ARG A 65 1.74 -6.15 -18.59
CA ARG A 65 2.21 -5.54 -19.85
C ARG A 65 2.71 -4.11 -19.65
N LEU A 66 2.34 -3.47 -18.54
CA LEU A 66 2.64 -2.07 -18.24
C LEU A 66 3.66 -1.92 -17.11
N CYS A 67 3.67 -2.86 -16.17
CA CYS A 67 4.51 -2.83 -14.97
C CYS A 67 5.18 -4.19 -14.75
N ASP A 68 6.36 -4.21 -14.13
CA ASP A 68 7.04 -5.46 -13.77
C ASP A 68 6.44 -6.15 -12.53
N ILE A 69 5.81 -5.37 -11.65
CA ILE A 69 5.19 -5.84 -10.41
C ILE A 69 3.88 -5.10 -10.16
N VAL A 70 2.89 -5.80 -9.58
CA VAL A 70 1.55 -5.26 -9.34
C VAL A 70 1.23 -5.23 -7.86
N ARG A 71 0.94 -4.05 -7.31
CA ARG A 71 0.39 -3.94 -5.96
C ARG A 71 -1.08 -4.35 -5.94
N LEU A 72 -1.42 -5.37 -5.17
CA LEU A 72 -2.79 -5.75 -4.85
C LEU A 72 -3.30 -4.85 -3.74
N ASP A 73 -4.06 -3.84 -4.15
CA ASP A 73 -4.79 -2.95 -3.25
C ASP A 73 -5.83 -3.71 -2.42
N HIS A 74 -5.95 -3.38 -1.14
CA HIS A 74 -6.85 -4.02 -0.19
C HIS A 74 -6.68 -5.55 -0.14
N PHE A 75 -5.44 -6.01 0.12
CA PHE A 75 -5.10 -7.44 0.10
C PHE A 75 -5.96 -8.27 1.07
N LEU A 76 -6.39 -7.68 2.19
CA LEU A 76 -7.29 -8.31 3.15
C LEU A 76 -8.52 -8.92 2.47
N GLY A 77 -9.07 -8.26 1.43
CA GLY A 77 -10.23 -8.72 0.68
C GLY A 77 -10.08 -10.11 0.05
N PHE A 78 -8.85 -10.60 -0.13
CA PHE A 78 -8.61 -11.97 -0.58
C PHE A 78 -8.77 -13.01 0.54
N ASP A 79 -8.54 -12.67 1.80
CA ASP A 79 -8.89 -13.50 2.96
C ASP A 79 -10.35 -13.28 3.37
N ALA A 80 -10.75 -12.03 3.63
CA ALA A 80 -12.10 -11.64 3.95
C ALA A 80 -12.37 -10.21 3.50
N TYR A 81 -13.58 -9.96 2.98
CA TYR A 81 -14.00 -8.62 2.57
C TYR A 81 -15.25 -8.20 3.35
N TRP A 82 -15.41 -6.89 3.52
CA TRP A 82 -16.57 -6.31 4.17
C TRP A 82 -17.64 -5.98 3.13
N GLU A 83 -18.80 -6.64 3.23
CA GLU A 83 -19.94 -6.34 2.38
C GLU A 83 -21.00 -5.57 3.14
N VAL A 84 -21.50 -4.50 2.52
CA VAL A 84 -22.50 -3.60 3.09
C VAL A 84 -23.76 -3.66 2.21
N PRO A 85 -24.98 -3.77 2.77
CA PRO A 85 -26.21 -3.64 2.01
C PRO A 85 -26.22 -2.33 1.19
N ALA A 86 -26.62 -2.39 -0.08
CA ALA A 86 -26.48 -1.26 -1.00
C ALA A 86 -27.35 -0.04 -0.64
N GLU A 87 -28.38 -0.24 0.19
CA GLU A 87 -29.26 0.79 0.73
C GLU A 87 -28.66 1.61 1.88
N GLU A 88 -27.55 1.16 2.46
CA GLU A 88 -26.91 1.85 3.59
C GLU A 88 -26.20 3.13 3.13
N GLU A 89 -26.25 4.17 3.96
CA GLU A 89 -25.52 5.43 3.72
C GLU A 89 -24.08 5.40 4.25
N THR A 90 -23.75 4.43 5.10
CA THR A 90 -22.43 4.27 5.74
C THR A 90 -21.99 2.80 5.73
N ALA A 91 -20.72 2.53 6.03
CA ALA A 91 -20.21 1.16 6.06
C ALA A 91 -20.38 0.45 7.42
N MET A 92 -21.07 1.08 8.39
CA MET A 92 -21.21 0.55 9.74
C MET A 92 -21.99 -0.77 9.79
N ASN A 93 -23.00 -0.93 8.93
CA ASN A 93 -23.93 -2.06 8.96
C ASN A 93 -23.57 -3.16 7.95
N GLY A 94 -22.28 -3.42 7.75
CA GLY A 94 -21.81 -4.53 6.92
C GLY A 94 -21.53 -5.80 7.69
N ARG A 95 -20.94 -6.77 6.99
CA ARG A 95 -20.43 -8.03 7.58
C ARG A 95 -19.19 -8.53 6.85
N TRP A 96 -18.33 -9.24 7.59
CA TRP A 96 -17.21 -9.96 7.01
C TRP A 96 -17.69 -11.20 6.26
N VAL A 97 -17.24 -11.35 5.02
CA VAL A 97 -17.45 -12.54 4.20
C VAL A 97 -16.10 -13.08 3.74
N GLN A 98 -15.97 -14.40 3.73
CA GLN A 98 -14.75 -15.08 3.31
C GLN A 98 -14.45 -14.79 1.84
N GLY A 99 -13.25 -14.31 1.57
CA GLY A 99 -12.69 -14.16 0.23
C GLY A 99 -12.26 -15.50 -0.38
N PRO A 100 -11.60 -15.48 -1.54
CA PRO A 100 -11.20 -16.69 -2.25
C PRO A 100 -10.01 -17.42 -1.60
N ALA A 101 -9.25 -16.74 -0.75
CA ALA A 101 -8.12 -17.21 0.01
C ALA A 101 -7.09 -17.99 -0.84
N GLU A 102 -6.63 -19.13 -0.34
CA GLU A 102 -5.52 -19.91 -0.91
C GLU A 102 -5.73 -20.31 -2.37
N MET A 103 -6.93 -20.75 -2.73
CA MET A 103 -7.15 -21.31 -4.07
C MET A 103 -6.98 -20.29 -5.19
N PHE A 104 -7.23 -19.00 -4.90
CA PHE A 104 -6.91 -17.92 -5.83
C PHE A 104 -5.40 -17.86 -6.09
N PHE A 105 -4.60 -17.79 -5.03
CA PHE A 105 -3.16 -17.66 -5.15
C PHE A 105 -2.46 -18.93 -5.63
N ASP A 106 -2.99 -20.12 -5.32
CA ASP A 106 -2.55 -21.38 -5.93
C ASP A 106 -2.73 -21.32 -7.45
N THR A 107 -3.88 -20.79 -7.92
CA THR A 107 -4.14 -20.60 -9.34
C THR A 107 -3.18 -19.55 -9.94
N MET A 108 -2.95 -18.43 -9.24
CA MET A 108 -2.00 -17.43 -9.71
C MET A 108 -0.58 -18.01 -9.82
N ARG A 109 -0.12 -18.80 -8.84
CA ARG A 109 1.20 -19.46 -8.90
C ARG A 109 1.29 -20.43 -10.06
N TRP A 110 0.24 -21.19 -10.30
CA TRP A 110 0.19 -22.11 -11.44
C TRP A 110 0.31 -21.38 -12.79
N VAL A 111 -0.25 -20.17 -12.91
CA VAL A 111 -0.22 -19.39 -14.16
C VAL A 111 1.04 -18.54 -14.32
N PHE A 112 1.49 -17.89 -13.25
CA PHE A 112 2.53 -16.85 -13.29
C PHE A 112 3.89 -17.33 -12.75
N GLY A 113 3.95 -18.50 -12.12
CA GLY A 113 5.15 -19.06 -11.48
C GLY A 113 5.14 -18.92 -9.96
N GLU A 114 6.11 -19.56 -9.32
CA GLU A 114 6.27 -19.53 -7.85
C GLU A 114 6.51 -18.12 -7.31
N ASP A 115 7.36 -17.36 -8.01
CA ASP A 115 7.70 -15.97 -7.72
C ASP A 115 6.63 -15.04 -8.31
N LEU A 116 5.54 -14.85 -7.57
CA LEU A 116 4.44 -14.00 -8.01
C LEU A 116 4.88 -12.53 -8.11
N PRO A 117 4.66 -11.85 -9.26
CA PRO A 117 5.00 -10.44 -9.43
C PRO A 117 3.95 -9.53 -8.77
N LEU A 118 3.68 -9.76 -7.49
CA LEU A 118 2.62 -9.11 -6.72
C LEU A 118 3.17 -8.56 -5.40
N ILE A 119 2.70 -7.39 -4.98
CA ILE A 119 2.91 -6.83 -3.63
C ILE A 119 1.57 -6.80 -2.92
N ALA A 120 1.50 -7.26 -1.68
CA ALA A 120 0.29 -7.17 -0.86
C ALA A 120 0.22 -5.81 -0.16
N GLU A 121 -0.79 -5.01 -0.46
CA GLU A 121 -1.16 -3.87 0.38
C GLU A 121 -1.89 -4.41 1.62
N ASN A 122 -1.15 -4.55 2.71
CA ASN A 122 -1.58 -5.13 3.98
C ASN A 122 -1.58 -4.09 5.11
N LEU A 123 -2.06 -2.88 4.85
CA LEU A 123 -2.19 -1.81 5.83
C LEU A 123 -3.61 -1.80 6.45
N GLY A 124 -3.77 -1.07 7.56
CA GLY A 124 -5.06 -0.98 8.28
C GLY A 124 -5.34 -2.23 9.10
N VAL A 125 -6.58 -2.73 9.06
CA VAL A 125 -6.98 -3.93 9.80
C VAL A 125 -6.29 -5.16 9.21
N VAL A 126 -5.30 -5.71 9.93
CA VAL A 126 -4.56 -6.90 9.51
C VAL A 126 -4.97 -8.09 10.36
N THR A 127 -5.49 -9.15 9.72
CA THR A 127 -5.79 -10.42 10.41
C THR A 127 -4.59 -11.36 10.33
N GLU A 128 -4.42 -12.22 11.34
CA GLU A 128 -3.39 -13.26 11.32
C GLU A 128 -3.53 -14.19 10.10
N LYS A 129 -4.77 -14.41 9.63
CA LYS A 129 -5.06 -15.22 8.46
C LYS A 129 -4.61 -14.55 7.16
N ALA A 130 -4.86 -13.25 6.99
CA ALA A 130 -4.38 -12.50 5.84
C ALA A 130 -2.84 -12.48 5.81
N GLU A 131 -2.18 -12.29 6.97
CA GLU A 131 -0.72 -12.36 7.03
C GLU A 131 -0.16 -13.76 6.78
N ALA A 132 -0.84 -14.81 7.26
CA ALA A 132 -0.48 -16.19 6.95
C ALA A 132 -0.60 -16.47 5.45
N LEU A 133 -1.66 -15.96 4.80
CA LEU A 133 -1.85 -16.05 3.36
C LEU A 133 -0.72 -15.34 2.61
N ARG A 134 -0.42 -14.08 2.97
CA ARG A 134 0.68 -13.30 2.39
C ARG A 134 2.01 -14.06 2.48
N ARG A 135 2.35 -14.55 3.67
CA ARG A 135 3.60 -15.31 3.92
C ARG A 135 3.63 -16.65 3.18
N LYS A 136 2.51 -17.38 3.09
CA LYS A 136 2.43 -18.64 2.33
C LYS A 136 2.76 -18.44 0.85
N TYR A 137 2.33 -17.31 0.28
CA TYR A 137 2.57 -16.97 -1.12
C TYR A 137 3.82 -16.12 -1.34
N ASP A 138 4.63 -15.92 -0.30
CA ASP A 138 5.86 -15.12 -0.29
C ASP A 138 5.69 -13.71 -0.90
N LEU A 139 4.53 -13.09 -0.66
CA LEU A 139 4.22 -11.78 -1.19
C LEU A 139 4.85 -10.69 -0.31
N PRO A 140 5.59 -9.73 -0.90
CA PRO A 140 6.06 -8.56 -0.17
C PRO A 140 4.89 -7.83 0.48
N GLY A 141 5.01 -7.56 1.79
CA GLY A 141 4.09 -6.66 2.49
C GLY A 141 4.48 -5.20 2.30
N MET A 142 3.76 -4.30 2.96
CA MET A 142 4.04 -2.88 3.01
C MET A 142 4.25 -2.40 4.45
N ALA A 143 5.16 -1.44 4.62
CA ALA A 143 5.29 -0.67 5.86
C ALA A 143 5.33 0.82 5.53
N VAL A 144 4.63 1.62 6.33
CA VAL A 144 4.55 3.07 6.15
C VAL A 144 5.08 3.75 7.40
N PHE A 145 6.11 4.59 7.24
CA PHE A 145 6.80 5.25 8.36
C PHE A 145 5.84 6.04 9.25
N GLN A 146 4.88 6.76 8.66
CA GLN A 146 3.88 7.54 9.40
C GLN A 146 3.00 6.71 10.35
N PHE A 147 2.92 5.39 10.15
CA PHE A 147 2.15 4.49 11.00
C PHE A 147 2.98 3.87 12.12
N GLY A 148 4.32 3.98 12.12
CA GLY A 148 5.18 3.23 13.05
C GLY A 148 5.34 3.78 14.47
N PHE A 149 4.68 4.89 14.81
CA PHE A 149 5.00 5.64 16.03
C PHE A 149 3.80 6.13 16.84
N GLY A 150 2.57 5.77 16.47
CA GLY A 150 1.36 6.02 17.24
C GLY A 150 1.37 5.39 18.64
N GLU A 151 0.29 5.62 19.39
CA GLU A 151 0.12 5.08 20.75
C GLU A 151 -0.69 3.77 20.77
N ASP A 152 -1.23 3.35 19.63
CA ASP A 152 -2.01 2.12 19.48
C ASP A 152 -1.14 0.87 19.24
N GLU A 153 -1.76 -0.31 19.35
CA GLU A 153 -1.06 -1.58 19.18
C GLU A 153 -0.56 -1.79 17.74
N GLU A 154 -1.32 -1.31 16.75
CA GLU A 154 -0.99 -1.41 15.32
C GLU A 154 0.31 -0.67 15.00
N SER A 155 0.44 0.56 15.47
CA SER A 155 1.61 1.39 15.25
C SER A 155 2.88 0.84 15.90
N SER A 156 2.73 0.13 17.02
CA SER A 156 3.85 -0.55 17.67
C SER A 156 4.52 -1.61 16.78
N ALA A 157 3.85 -2.10 15.72
CA ALA A 157 4.37 -3.12 14.81
C ALA A 157 5.27 -2.55 13.69
N PHE A 158 5.11 -1.28 13.32
CA PHE A 158 5.81 -0.68 12.16
C PHE A 158 7.04 0.22 12.44
N PRO A 159 7.67 0.29 13.63
CA PRO A 159 8.93 1.02 13.73
C PRO A 159 10.05 0.27 12.97
N PRO A 160 11.00 0.96 12.31
CA PRO A 160 11.95 0.36 11.37
C PRO A 160 12.79 -0.82 11.91
N HIS A 161 13.10 -0.84 13.21
CA HIS A 161 13.82 -1.96 13.83
C HIS A 161 13.04 -3.29 13.87
N LYS A 162 11.72 -3.26 13.65
CA LYS A 162 10.85 -4.45 13.58
C LYS A 162 10.60 -4.91 12.14
N PHE A 163 11.11 -4.19 11.14
CA PHE A 163 10.93 -4.61 9.76
C PHE A 163 11.58 -5.96 9.51
N GLU A 164 10.97 -6.70 8.60
CA GLU A 164 11.49 -7.95 8.05
C GLU A 164 11.86 -7.73 6.58
N GLN A 165 12.62 -8.67 6.01
CA GLN A 165 12.78 -8.75 4.56
C GLN A 165 11.44 -9.16 3.91
N ASN A 166 11.38 -9.15 2.58
CA ASN A 166 10.15 -9.30 1.80
C ASN A 166 9.10 -8.22 2.16
N LEU A 167 9.54 -6.96 2.09
CA LEU A 167 8.80 -5.78 2.52
C LEU A 167 9.11 -4.59 1.61
N VAL A 168 8.08 -3.80 1.31
CA VAL A 168 8.21 -2.51 0.65
C VAL A 168 7.92 -1.39 1.65
N ALA A 169 8.93 -0.57 1.95
CA ALA A 169 8.83 0.50 2.92
C ALA A 169 8.62 1.87 2.27
N TYR A 170 7.69 2.66 2.83
CA TYR A 170 7.31 3.98 2.35
C TYR A 170 7.41 5.01 3.46
N THR A 171 7.80 6.25 3.14
CA THR A 171 7.61 7.37 4.09
C THR A 171 6.13 7.62 4.31
N GLY A 172 5.39 7.73 3.21
CA GLY A 172 3.94 7.81 3.11
C GLY A 172 3.49 7.24 1.77
N THR A 173 2.20 6.94 1.63
CA THR A 173 1.57 6.60 0.35
C THR A 173 0.90 7.84 -0.26
N HIS A 174 0.14 7.67 -1.35
CA HIS A 174 -0.65 8.76 -1.91
C HIS A 174 -1.84 9.19 -1.03
N ASP A 175 -2.29 8.34 -0.10
CA ASP A 175 -3.39 8.61 0.83
C ASP A 175 -2.95 9.38 2.09
N ASN A 176 -1.65 9.34 2.35
CA ASN A 176 -1.03 10.03 3.47
C ASN A 176 -0.81 11.51 3.17
N ASP A 177 -0.68 12.31 4.24
CA ASP A 177 -0.11 13.65 4.10
C ASP A 177 1.39 13.55 3.77
N THR A 178 2.02 14.64 3.33
CA THR A 178 3.49 14.64 3.16
C THR A 178 4.16 14.43 4.51
N ILE A 179 5.35 13.83 4.53
CA ILE A 179 6.05 13.49 5.76
C ILE A 179 6.37 14.74 6.61
N LEU A 180 6.64 15.89 5.97
CA LEU A 180 6.88 17.15 6.69
C LEU A 180 5.59 17.72 7.26
N SER A 181 4.50 17.73 6.49
CA SER A 181 3.21 18.21 6.97
C SER A 181 2.72 17.36 8.15
N TRP A 182 2.81 16.04 8.01
CA TRP A 182 2.53 15.09 9.08
C TRP A 182 3.37 15.37 10.33
N TRP A 183 4.70 15.44 10.21
CA TRP A 183 5.59 15.69 11.34
C TRP A 183 5.30 17.01 12.07
N ASN A 184 5.03 18.07 11.31
CA ASN A 184 4.72 19.38 11.86
C ASN A 184 3.31 19.45 12.49
N SER A 185 2.41 18.53 12.15
CA SER A 185 1.09 18.44 12.76
C SER A 185 1.06 17.71 14.10
N LEU A 186 2.11 16.93 14.41
CA LEU A 186 2.19 16.17 15.66
C LEU A 186 2.41 17.11 16.87
N PRO A 187 1.78 16.85 18.02
CA PRO A 187 2.02 17.64 19.24
C PRO A 187 3.48 17.59 19.69
N GLU A 188 4.06 18.72 20.11
CA GLU A 188 5.47 18.80 20.51
C GLU A 188 5.78 18.02 21.80
N ASP A 189 4.89 18.10 22.79
CA ASP A 189 5.17 17.61 24.15
C ASP A 189 4.51 16.25 24.47
N THR A 190 3.66 15.73 23.59
CA THR A 190 2.87 14.51 23.82
C THR A 190 2.78 13.64 22.57
N GLY A 191 2.57 12.34 22.74
CA GLY A 191 2.34 11.42 21.63
C GLY A 191 3.61 11.04 20.85
N PRO A 192 3.49 10.81 19.53
CA PRO A 192 4.52 10.14 18.72
C PRO A 192 5.82 10.94 18.56
N LYS A 193 5.74 12.27 18.56
CA LYS A 193 6.88 13.18 18.28
C LYS A 193 8.00 13.10 19.32
N PRO A 194 7.76 13.32 20.63
CA PRO A 194 8.79 13.19 21.66
C PRO A 194 9.30 11.75 21.82
N TYR A 195 8.50 10.74 21.43
CA TYR A 195 8.97 9.36 21.37
C TYR A 195 9.97 9.17 20.23
N MET A 196 9.66 9.61 19.01
CA MET A 196 10.56 9.54 17.86
C MET A 196 11.87 10.28 18.09
N GLU A 197 11.84 11.45 18.73
CA GLU A 197 13.06 12.19 19.10
C GLU A 197 14.02 11.37 19.96
N LYS A 198 13.49 10.60 20.92
CA LYS A 198 14.27 9.69 21.77
C LYS A 198 14.66 8.41 21.05
N TYR A 199 13.73 7.84 20.28
CA TYR A 199 13.92 6.59 19.56
C TYR A 199 15.04 6.70 18.53
N PHE A 200 15.10 7.82 17.80
CA PHE A 200 16.08 8.04 16.74
C PHE A 200 17.26 8.92 17.15
N TYR A 201 17.17 9.62 18.28
CA TYR A 201 18.12 10.65 18.67
C TYR A 201 18.29 11.70 17.55
N LEU A 202 17.17 12.36 17.21
CA LEU A 202 17.07 13.22 16.03
C LEU A 202 18.08 14.39 16.07
N GLY A 203 18.73 14.61 14.93
CA GLY A 203 19.66 15.71 14.71
C GLY A 203 19.00 16.93 14.06
N VAL A 204 19.80 17.73 13.37
CA VAL A 204 19.36 18.97 12.68
C VAL A 204 18.96 18.76 11.21
N GLU A 205 19.00 17.51 10.71
CA GLU A 205 18.57 17.20 9.35
C GLU A 205 17.06 17.44 9.19
N PRO A 206 16.59 18.03 8.07
CA PRO A 206 15.15 18.15 7.81
C PRO A 206 14.46 16.79 7.90
N PHE A 207 13.30 16.76 8.55
CA PHE A 207 12.65 15.50 8.95
C PHE A 207 12.33 14.57 7.77
N ASN A 208 12.00 15.10 6.59
CA ASN A 208 11.79 14.29 5.38
C ASN A 208 13.04 13.50 4.98
N TRP A 209 14.20 14.15 4.98
CA TRP A 209 15.46 13.49 4.64
C TRP A 209 15.89 12.50 5.71
N PHE A 210 15.63 12.82 6.97
CA PHE A 210 15.80 11.89 8.08
C PHE A 210 14.95 10.62 7.91
N ALA A 211 13.66 10.75 7.55
CA ALA A 211 12.76 9.62 7.33
C ALA A 211 13.19 8.77 6.13
N ILE A 212 13.54 9.42 5.00
CA ILE A 212 14.10 8.77 3.81
C ILE A 212 15.35 7.97 4.16
N ARG A 213 16.30 8.60 4.87
CA ARG A 213 17.54 7.96 5.33
C ARG A 213 17.27 6.74 6.20
N THR A 214 16.34 6.87 7.14
CA THR A 214 15.96 5.79 8.06
C THR A 214 15.43 4.58 7.30
N LEU A 215 14.56 4.80 6.32
CA LEU A 215 14.01 3.72 5.51
C LEU A 215 15.06 3.13 4.56
N MET A 216 15.90 3.95 3.94
CA MET A 216 17.06 3.49 3.16
C MET A 216 17.98 2.60 4.01
N ALA A 217 18.17 2.90 5.29
CA ALA A 217 18.96 2.08 6.22
C ALA A 217 18.26 0.81 6.73
N SER A 218 16.96 0.66 6.50
CA SER A 218 16.18 -0.48 7.00
C SER A 218 16.47 -1.78 6.23
N VAL A 219 15.98 -2.90 6.76
CA VAL A 219 16.10 -4.24 6.14
C VAL A 219 15.07 -4.51 5.04
N ALA A 220 14.15 -3.58 4.77
CA ALA A 220 13.18 -3.73 3.69
C ALA A 220 13.88 -3.87 2.33
N ASP A 221 13.43 -4.82 1.50
CA ASP A 221 14.05 -5.09 0.20
C ASP A 221 13.85 -3.93 -0.77
N LEU A 222 12.70 -3.27 -0.71
CA LEU A 222 12.39 -2.10 -1.53
C LEU A 222 11.98 -0.92 -0.64
N THR A 223 12.50 0.26 -0.96
CA THR A 223 12.10 1.53 -0.34
C THR A 223 11.58 2.47 -1.42
N VAL A 224 10.37 2.99 -1.24
CA VAL A 224 9.71 3.87 -2.22
C VAL A 224 9.28 5.15 -1.53
N PHE A 225 9.65 6.29 -2.13
CA PHE A 225 9.37 7.61 -1.56
C PHE A 225 8.49 8.42 -2.51
N PRO A 226 7.37 9.00 -2.03
CA PRO A 226 6.66 10.03 -2.77
C PRO A 226 7.62 11.16 -3.13
N LEU A 227 7.50 11.68 -4.35
CA LEU A 227 8.36 12.77 -4.81
C LEU A 227 8.17 14.03 -3.95
N GLN A 228 6.98 14.22 -3.37
CA GLN A 228 6.69 15.33 -2.46
C GLN A 228 7.54 15.29 -1.20
N ASP A 229 7.88 14.11 -0.69
CA ASP A 229 8.76 13.95 0.47
C ASP A 229 10.22 14.22 0.10
N ILE A 230 10.65 13.77 -1.09
CA ILE A 230 11.97 14.08 -1.64
C ILE A 230 12.16 15.60 -1.82
N LEU A 231 11.13 16.27 -2.34
CA LEU A 231 11.10 17.72 -2.53
C LEU A 231 10.91 18.52 -1.23
N GLY A 232 10.54 17.85 -0.13
CA GLY A 232 10.29 18.50 1.15
C GLY A 232 9.09 19.43 1.13
N LEU A 233 8.00 19.01 0.48
CA LEU A 233 6.75 19.77 0.43
C LEU A 233 5.94 19.63 1.72
N GLY A 234 5.17 20.65 2.06
CA GLY A 234 4.16 20.61 3.11
C GLY A 234 2.82 20.08 2.61
N ALA A 235 1.72 20.47 3.26
CA ALA A 235 0.37 19.98 2.96
C ALA A 235 -0.08 20.28 1.51
N GLU A 236 0.53 21.28 0.87
CA GLU A 236 0.31 21.58 -0.56
C GLU A 236 0.77 20.45 -1.50
N GLY A 237 1.60 19.54 -1.01
CA GLY A 237 2.03 18.34 -1.72
C GLY A 237 1.09 17.13 -1.56
N ARG A 238 0.07 17.20 -0.70
CA ARG A 238 -0.82 16.07 -0.43
C ARG A 238 -1.60 15.66 -1.69
N LEU A 239 -1.54 14.37 -2.03
CA LEU A 239 -2.12 13.87 -3.28
C LEU A 239 -3.59 13.46 -3.12
N ASN A 240 -3.90 12.69 -2.08
CA ASN A 240 -5.26 12.26 -1.77
C ASN A 240 -5.58 12.45 -0.27
N THR A 241 -6.85 12.73 0.02
CA THR A 241 -7.42 12.65 1.37
C THR A 241 -8.57 11.63 1.31
N PRO A 242 -8.38 10.42 1.86
CA PRO A 242 -9.43 9.41 1.92
C PRO A 242 -10.75 9.96 2.50
N GLY A 243 -11.88 9.50 1.97
CA GLY A 243 -13.21 9.97 2.36
C GLY A 243 -13.63 11.34 1.80
N LYS A 244 -12.72 12.10 1.16
CA LYS A 244 -13.05 13.38 0.54
C LYS A 244 -13.36 13.21 -0.95
N GLY A 245 -14.55 13.62 -1.39
CA GLY A 245 -14.98 13.44 -2.79
C GLY A 245 -14.37 14.40 -3.83
N GLN A 246 -13.75 15.51 -3.41
CA GLN A 246 -13.21 16.54 -4.33
C GLN A 246 -11.88 17.13 -3.86
N GLY A 247 -11.07 17.59 -4.80
CA GLY A 247 -9.79 18.29 -4.55
C GLY A 247 -8.55 17.39 -4.51
N ASN A 248 -8.73 16.08 -4.66
CA ASN A 248 -7.65 15.09 -4.72
C ASN A 248 -7.06 14.96 -6.13
N TRP A 249 -5.90 14.34 -6.24
CA TRP A 249 -5.24 13.97 -7.52
C TRP A 249 -4.85 15.16 -8.40
N THR A 250 -4.66 16.34 -7.81
CA THR A 250 -4.38 17.58 -8.55
C THR A 250 -2.93 18.04 -8.46
N TRP A 251 -2.15 17.55 -7.49
CA TRP A 251 -0.75 17.93 -7.34
C TRP A 251 0.08 17.53 -8.56
N ARG A 252 0.98 18.43 -8.98
CA ARG A 252 1.88 18.23 -10.12
C ARG A 252 3.24 18.83 -9.82
N MET A 253 4.28 18.07 -10.16
CA MET A 253 5.66 18.53 -10.19
C MET A 253 5.89 19.52 -11.34
N LYS A 254 6.81 20.46 -11.17
CA LYS A 254 7.39 21.27 -12.25
C LYS A 254 8.72 20.66 -12.68
N ASP A 255 9.06 20.77 -13.96
CA ASP A 255 10.36 20.28 -14.46
C ASP A 255 11.55 20.88 -13.70
N SER A 256 11.43 22.12 -13.20
CA SER A 256 12.43 22.80 -12.39
C SER A 256 12.66 22.19 -11.00
N ASP A 257 11.77 21.32 -10.54
CA ASP A 257 11.87 20.69 -9.22
C ASP A 257 12.92 19.55 -9.22
N LEU A 258 13.23 18.99 -10.40
CA LEU A 258 14.24 17.94 -10.57
C LEU A 258 15.61 18.53 -10.85
N THR A 259 16.44 18.64 -9.82
CA THR A 259 17.79 19.22 -9.91
C THR A 259 18.89 18.16 -9.84
N ASP A 260 20.06 18.46 -10.41
CA ASP A 260 21.24 17.60 -10.30
C ASP A 260 21.69 17.42 -8.84
N GLU A 261 21.46 18.43 -7.99
CA GLU A 261 21.74 18.37 -6.55
C GLU A 261 20.84 17.33 -5.86
N LEU A 262 19.53 17.33 -6.19
CA LEU A 262 18.58 16.35 -5.67
C LEU A 262 18.94 14.93 -6.11
N ALA A 263 19.27 14.76 -7.40
CA ALA A 263 19.72 13.48 -7.93
C ALA A 263 21.01 12.99 -7.25
N SER A 264 21.97 13.89 -7.02
CA SER A 264 23.24 13.57 -6.33
C SER A 264 23.01 13.13 -4.89
N LYS A 265 22.13 13.82 -4.16
CA LYS A 265 21.78 13.46 -2.78
C LYS A 265 21.09 12.10 -2.68
N LEU A 266 20.13 11.82 -3.57
CA LEU A 266 19.47 10.51 -3.61
C LEU A 266 20.45 9.40 -3.97
N LYS A 267 21.33 9.65 -4.95
CA LYS A 267 22.38 8.71 -5.34
C LYS A 267 23.31 8.39 -4.18
N GLU A 268 23.78 9.40 -3.46
CA GLU A 268 24.65 9.22 -2.29
C GLU A 268 23.98 8.33 -1.23
N LEU A 269 22.72 8.60 -0.86
CA LEU A 269 21.99 7.74 0.09
C LEU A 269 21.82 6.31 -0.44
N THR A 270 21.50 6.18 -1.72
CA THR A 270 21.34 4.87 -2.37
C THR A 270 22.63 4.05 -2.33
N GLU A 271 23.79 4.69 -2.52
CA GLU A 271 25.11 4.06 -2.44
C GLU A 271 25.51 3.74 -0.99
N ILE A 272 25.34 4.69 -0.05
CA ILE A 272 25.68 4.50 1.38
C ILE A 272 24.96 3.29 1.97
N TYR A 273 23.67 3.13 1.65
CA TYR A 273 22.85 2.05 2.21
C TYR A 273 22.81 0.79 1.33
N GLY A 274 23.70 0.70 0.33
CA GLY A 274 23.87 -0.53 -0.47
C GLY A 274 22.67 -0.87 -1.35
N ARG A 275 21.86 0.11 -1.72
CA ARG A 275 20.68 -0.02 -2.60
C ARG A 275 20.99 0.31 -4.06
N ALA A 276 22.21 0.72 -4.37
CA ALA A 276 22.69 0.88 -5.73
C ALA A 276 22.95 -0.50 -6.37
N PRO A 277 22.79 -0.65 -7.70
CA PRO A 277 23.18 -1.86 -8.39
C PRO A 277 24.63 -2.21 -8.08
N ARG A 278 24.90 -3.45 -7.68
CA ARG A 278 26.28 -3.94 -7.53
C ARG A 278 26.88 -4.10 -8.93
N VAL A 279 27.72 -3.16 -9.33
CA VAL A 279 28.59 -3.35 -10.50
C VAL A 279 29.73 -4.26 -10.05
N VAL A 280 29.63 -5.55 -10.38
CA VAL A 280 30.76 -6.47 -10.22
C VAL A 280 31.63 -6.32 -11.45
N ASP A 281 32.83 -5.77 -11.28
CA ASP A 281 33.85 -5.80 -12.32
C ASP A 281 34.38 -7.24 -12.44
N LEU A 282 34.04 -7.91 -13.54
CA LEU A 282 34.43 -9.30 -13.79
C LEU A 282 35.95 -9.45 -14.06
N SER A 283 36.69 -8.35 -14.23
CA SER A 283 38.14 -8.39 -14.47
C SER A 283 38.97 -8.84 -13.25
N ASP A 284 38.40 -8.81 -12.04
CA ASP A 284 39.06 -9.27 -10.81
C ASP A 284 38.84 -10.77 -10.49
N SER A 285 38.12 -11.51 -11.35
CA SER A 285 37.85 -12.95 -11.16
C SER A 285 38.92 -13.90 -11.71
N GLU A 286 40.03 -13.38 -12.25
CA GLU A 286 41.15 -14.18 -12.79
C GLU A 286 42.40 -14.25 -11.87
N LYS A 287 42.25 -14.26 -10.54
CA LYS A 287 43.36 -14.53 -9.61
C LYS A 287 43.01 -15.61 -8.59
#